data_AF-A0A832U478-F1
#
_entry.id   AF-A0A832U478-F1
#
_cell.length_a   1.000
_cell.length_b   1.000
_cell.length_c   1.000
_cell.angle_alpha   90.00
_cell.angle_beta   90.00
_cell.angle_gamma   90.00
#
_symmetry.space_group_name_H-M   'P 1'
#
loop_
_entity.id
_entity.type
_entity.pdbx_description
1 polymer ?
#
loop_
_entity_poly.entity_id
_entity_poly.type
_entity_poly.pdbx_seq_one_letter_code
_entity_poly.pdbx_strand_id
1 'polypeptide(L)'
;PDWLAGWKSFFENDSGVVIVPQGEIEDIKRVHHLILAGDPAQFDQLRDLLTGTCKSFVTAGRPHVYRTGEEIANAAHDVGALVGPAHAFTPWTAMYAYFDSVPACYGSAKIDFLELGLSADSSYGAAIPDLYDVPFLTNSDAHSPYPDKLGREFNRIRVAGKTAKDVIAAIRAGSIEMNAGFFPEEGKYNRTACTRCYSQYSFEDAVRHQWRCPADGGIIKKGVADRAKELSHGSEARPRPPYLRVIPLAQIIQTMEGASSPNTKKCKTIYAKFIETFDNEIAVLIDVPFAEIRAVHPKVADAVMALRNGTVVLHPGGGGKYGTFSLR
;
A
#
# COMPACT_ATOMS: atom_id res chain seq x y z
N PRO A 1 -28.05 -3.69 -0.97
CA PRO A 1 -27.94 -2.48 -1.83
C PRO A 1 -27.66 -2.91 -3.28
N ASP A 2 -28.07 -2.11 -4.26
CA ASP A 2 -28.06 -2.49 -5.69
C ASP A 2 -26.65 -2.83 -6.21
N TRP A 3 -25.62 -2.17 -5.67
CA TRP A 3 -24.23 -2.47 -6.03
C TRP A 3 -23.86 -3.91 -5.69
N LEU A 4 -24.29 -4.44 -4.53
CA LEU A 4 -23.98 -5.81 -4.10
C LEU A 4 -24.65 -6.85 -5.00
N ALA A 5 -25.84 -6.54 -5.54
CA ALA A 5 -26.52 -7.42 -6.49
C ALA A 5 -25.69 -7.60 -7.78
N GLY A 6 -24.99 -6.54 -8.23
CA GLY A 6 -24.08 -6.59 -9.36
C GLY A 6 -22.82 -7.45 -9.11
N TRP A 7 -22.43 -7.67 -7.86
CA TRP A 7 -21.29 -8.52 -7.50
C TRP A 7 -21.63 -9.99 -7.25
N LYS A 8 -22.92 -10.34 -7.11
CA LYS A 8 -23.34 -11.70 -6.74
C LYS A 8 -22.83 -12.76 -7.71
N SER A 9 -22.88 -12.50 -9.01
CA SER A 9 -22.34 -13.41 -10.04
C SER A 9 -20.82 -13.55 -10.01
N PHE A 10 -20.12 -12.69 -9.28
CA PHE A 10 -18.67 -12.72 -9.10
C PHE A 10 -18.25 -13.32 -7.75
N PHE A 11 -19.17 -13.63 -6.83
CA PHE A 11 -18.81 -14.38 -5.61
C PHE A 11 -18.67 -15.88 -5.89
N GLU A 12 -19.42 -16.39 -6.87
CA GLU A 12 -19.30 -17.74 -7.42
C GLU A 12 -19.08 -17.58 -8.92
N ASN A 13 -17.82 -17.53 -9.36
CA ASN A 13 -17.49 -17.33 -10.77
C ASN A 13 -16.51 -18.39 -11.29
N ASP A 14 -16.66 -18.73 -12.57
CA ASP A 14 -15.73 -19.60 -13.29
C ASP A 14 -14.45 -18.86 -13.74
N SER A 15 -14.39 -17.53 -13.54
CA SER A 15 -13.20 -16.72 -13.86
C SER A 15 -12.04 -16.91 -12.87
N GLY A 16 -12.21 -17.72 -11.81
CA GLY A 16 -11.17 -17.99 -10.83
C GLY A 16 -10.81 -16.79 -9.94
N VAL A 17 -11.67 -15.76 -9.89
CA VAL A 17 -11.49 -14.56 -9.08
C VAL A 17 -12.20 -14.73 -7.74
N VAL A 18 -11.52 -14.45 -6.63
CA VAL A 18 -12.15 -14.45 -5.30
C VAL A 18 -12.37 -13.01 -4.88
N ILE A 19 -13.63 -12.63 -4.64
CA ILE A 19 -13.95 -11.32 -4.06
C ILE A 19 -14.01 -11.47 -2.54
N VAL A 20 -13.08 -10.81 -1.86
CA VAL A 20 -13.12 -10.64 -0.40
C VAL A 20 -13.86 -9.33 -0.11
N PRO A 21 -14.94 -9.33 0.69
CA PRO A 21 -15.57 -8.10 1.14
C PRO A 21 -14.58 -7.22 1.94
N GLN A 22 -14.42 -5.97 1.53
CA GLN A 22 -13.52 -5.00 2.18
C GLN A 22 -14.23 -3.65 2.35
N GLY A 23 -13.84 -2.90 3.38
CA GLY A 23 -14.28 -1.53 3.60
C GLY A 23 -13.16 -0.70 4.24
N GLU A 24 -13.12 0.59 3.94
CA GLU A 24 -12.24 1.55 4.59
C GLU A 24 -13.11 2.57 5.33
N ILE A 25 -12.77 2.89 6.59
CA ILE A 25 -13.50 3.84 7.45
C ILE A 25 -12.54 4.93 7.93
N GLU A 26 -12.97 6.20 7.90
CA GLU A 26 -12.26 7.32 8.53
C GLU A 26 -12.78 7.54 9.97
N ASP A 27 -11.89 7.59 10.95
CA ASP A 27 -12.24 7.78 12.38
C ASP A 27 -12.30 9.27 12.79
N ILE A 28 -12.60 9.53 14.07
CA ILE A 28 -12.70 10.90 14.61
C ILE A 28 -11.39 11.71 14.56
N LYS A 29 -10.24 11.05 14.41
CA LYS A 29 -8.91 11.65 14.23
C LYS A 29 -8.47 11.68 12.78
N ARG A 30 -9.35 11.27 11.86
CA ARG A 30 -9.14 11.14 10.43
C ARG A 30 -8.19 10.00 10.04
N VAL A 31 -7.90 9.07 10.93
CA VAL A 31 -7.17 7.84 10.59
C VAL A 31 -8.08 6.94 9.78
N HIS A 32 -7.54 6.35 8.72
CA HIS A 32 -8.24 5.34 7.96
C HIS A 32 -7.95 3.92 8.48
N HIS A 33 -8.99 3.11 8.52
CA HIS A 33 -8.97 1.72 8.98
C HIS A 33 -9.50 0.82 7.88
N LEU A 34 -8.70 -0.17 7.47
CA LEU A 34 -9.12 -1.20 6.53
C LEU A 34 -9.78 -2.34 7.32
N ILE A 35 -10.93 -2.79 6.82
CA ILE A 35 -11.72 -3.87 7.41
C ILE A 35 -11.93 -4.94 6.35
N LEU A 36 -11.64 -6.20 6.70
CA LEU A 36 -11.78 -7.35 5.82
C LEU A 36 -12.78 -8.34 6.43
N ALA A 37 -13.80 -8.72 5.66
CA ALA A 37 -14.82 -9.65 6.13
C ALA A 37 -14.85 -10.92 5.26
N GLY A 38 -15.27 -12.04 5.86
CA GLY A 38 -15.47 -13.30 5.14
C GLY A 38 -16.84 -13.41 4.48
N ASP A 39 -17.79 -12.57 4.89
CA ASP A 39 -19.17 -12.51 4.40
C ASP A 39 -19.64 -11.04 4.33
N PRO A 40 -20.23 -10.58 3.21
CA PRO A 40 -20.80 -9.24 3.11
C PRO A 40 -21.78 -8.87 4.22
N ALA A 41 -22.52 -9.82 4.80
CA ALA A 41 -23.48 -9.59 5.88
C ALA A 41 -22.82 -9.01 7.15
N GLN A 42 -21.52 -9.26 7.36
CA GLN A 42 -20.78 -8.69 8.48
C GLN A 42 -20.68 -7.15 8.39
N PHE A 43 -20.71 -6.57 7.18
CA PHE A 43 -20.74 -5.11 7.03
C PHE A 43 -22.11 -4.51 7.34
N ASP A 44 -23.21 -5.25 7.11
CA ASP A 44 -24.53 -4.82 7.57
C ASP A 44 -24.60 -4.81 9.10
N GLN A 45 -24.09 -5.87 9.74
CA GLN A 45 -23.99 -5.94 11.21
C GLN A 45 -23.09 -4.84 11.79
N LEU A 46 -21.94 -4.57 11.16
CA LEU A 46 -21.02 -3.52 11.58
C LEU A 46 -21.68 -2.14 11.48
N ARG A 47 -22.41 -1.88 10.40
CA ARG A 47 -23.18 -0.64 10.24
C ARG A 47 -24.21 -0.51 11.38
N ASP A 48 -24.89 -1.59 11.73
CA ASP A 48 -25.89 -1.59 12.80
C ASP A 48 -25.26 -1.27 14.17
N LEU A 49 -24.11 -1.87 14.49
CA LEU A 49 -23.34 -1.55 15.71
C LEU A 49 -22.87 -0.09 15.76
N LEU A 50 -22.55 0.50 14.61
CA LEU A 50 -22.10 1.89 14.49
C LEU A 50 -23.25 2.87 14.21
N THR A 51 -24.50 2.47 14.38
CA THR A 51 -25.66 3.33 14.16
C THR A 51 -25.58 4.61 14.99
N GLY A 52 -25.91 5.75 14.37
CA GLY A 52 -25.89 7.06 15.03
C GLY A 52 -24.50 7.71 15.13
N THR A 53 -23.44 7.01 14.72
CA THR A 53 -22.06 7.51 14.77
C THR A 53 -21.56 8.06 13.43
N CYS A 54 -22.31 7.90 12.35
CA CYS A 54 -21.94 8.31 11.01
C CYS A 54 -23.18 8.75 10.22
N LYS A 55 -23.04 9.82 9.44
CA LYS A 55 -24.10 10.35 8.57
C LYS A 55 -23.98 9.88 7.11
N SER A 56 -22.88 9.23 6.75
CA SER A 56 -22.50 8.96 5.36
C SER A 56 -22.39 7.48 4.99
N PHE A 57 -22.86 6.55 5.84
CA PHE A 57 -22.84 5.11 5.54
C PHE A 57 -23.46 4.72 4.19
N VAL A 58 -24.44 5.48 3.72
CA VAL A 58 -25.16 5.20 2.46
C VAL A 58 -24.83 6.19 1.34
N THR A 59 -24.07 7.25 1.63
CA THR A 59 -23.79 8.34 0.66
C THR A 59 -22.32 8.48 0.29
N ALA A 60 -21.41 7.80 0.99
CA ALA A 60 -19.97 7.83 0.71
C ALA A 60 -19.39 6.42 0.61
N GLY A 61 -18.42 6.23 -0.29
CA GLY A 61 -17.68 4.96 -0.40
C GLY A 61 -16.75 4.69 0.80
N ARG A 62 -16.25 5.76 1.44
CA ARG A 62 -15.55 5.72 2.73
C ARG A 62 -16.33 6.55 3.74
N PRO A 63 -17.09 5.93 4.66
CA PRO A 63 -17.82 6.66 5.68
C PRO A 63 -16.88 7.24 6.75
N HIS A 64 -17.25 8.40 7.29
CA HIS A 64 -16.58 9.00 8.44
C HIS A 64 -17.40 8.68 9.70
N VAL A 65 -16.81 7.87 10.56
CA VAL A 65 -17.40 7.36 11.80
C VAL A 65 -16.82 8.15 12.97
N TYR A 66 -17.67 8.82 13.74
CA TYR A 66 -17.28 9.63 14.91
C TYR A 66 -17.01 8.74 16.15
N ARG A 67 -16.05 7.83 16.00
CA ARG A 67 -15.55 6.88 17.00
C ARG A 67 -14.03 6.82 16.94
N THR A 68 -13.39 6.29 17.98
CA THR A 68 -11.94 6.06 18.01
C THR A 68 -11.56 4.81 17.23
N GLY A 69 -10.27 4.67 16.88
CA GLY A 69 -9.73 3.43 16.32
C GLY A 69 -9.99 2.20 17.20
N GLU A 70 -9.93 2.34 18.53
CA GLU A 70 -10.28 1.27 19.48
C GLU A 70 -11.74 0.81 19.33
N GLU A 71 -12.69 1.75 19.34
CA GLU A 71 -14.12 1.46 19.21
C GLU A 71 -14.45 0.83 17.85
N ILE A 72 -13.82 1.31 16.78
CA ILE A 72 -13.99 0.75 15.42
C ILE A 72 -13.43 -0.67 15.36
N ALA A 73 -12.25 -0.91 15.94
CA ALA A 73 -11.63 -2.22 15.92
C ALA A 73 -12.44 -3.25 16.72
N ASN A 74 -12.90 -2.89 17.92
CA ASN A 74 -13.78 -3.75 18.71
C ASN A 74 -15.08 -4.08 17.97
N ALA A 75 -15.72 -3.09 17.34
CA ALA A 75 -16.94 -3.33 16.56
C ALA A 75 -16.70 -4.25 15.34
N ALA A 76 -15.54 -4.14 14.69
CA ALA A 76 -15.15 -5.05 13.60
C ALA A 76 -14.95 -6.49 14.13
N HIS A 77 -14.33 -6.64 15.30
CA HIS A 77 -14.15 -7.94 15.95
C HIS A 77 -15.46 -8.57 16.42
N ASP A 78 -16.42 -7.78 16.92
CA ASP A 78 -17.74 -8.25 17.36
C ASP A 78 -18.53 -8.92 16.22
N VAL A 79 -18.32 -8.48 14.97
CA VAL A 79 -18.93 -9.10 13.78
C VAL A 79 -18.03 -10.17 13.15
N GLY A 80 -16.85 -10.44 13.71
CA GLY A 80 -15.90 -11.44 13.22
C GLY A 80 -15.06 -11.00 12.00
N ALA A 81 -14.98 -9.70 11.71
CA ALA A 81 -14.12 -9.15 10.66
C ALA A 81 -12.69 -8.95 11.18
N LEU A 82 -11.73 -8.78 10.25
CA LEU A 82 -10.38 -8.32 10.57
C LEU A 82 -10.29 -6.81 10.41
N VAL A 83 -9.42 -6.17 11.18
CA VAL A 83 -9.19 -4.72 11.13
C VAL A 83 -7.71 -4.38 11.28
N GLY A 84 -7.27 -3.36 10.55
CA GLY A 84 -5.92 -2.81 10.64
C GLY A 84 -5.85 -1.37 10.13
N PRO A 85 -4.80 -0.60 10.47
CA PRO A 85 -4.63 0.74 9.92
C PRO A 85 -4.38 0.64 8.41
N ALA A 86 -5.13 1.43 7.64
CA ALA A 86 -4.87 1.61 6.21
C ALA A 86 -3.65 2.52 6.01
N HIS A 87 -2.84 2.23 4.98
CA HIS A 87 -1.67 2.99 4.53
C HIS A 87 -0.88 3.69 5.66
N ALA A 88 -0.52 2.92 6.69
CA ALA A 88 -0.22 3.37 8.06
C ALA A 88 0.90 4.43 8.18
N PHE A 89 1.79 4.50 7.18
CA PHE A 89 2.94 5.40 7.14
C PHE A 89 2.71 6.67 6.29
N THR A 90 1.55 6.80 5.64
CA THR A 90 1.23 7.97 4.83
C THR A 90 1.20 9.23 5.71
N PRO A 91 1.79 10.38 5.31
CA PRO A 91 1.87 11.57 6.17
C PRO A 91 0.55 12.30 6.45
N TRP A 92 -0.60 11.72 6.07
CA TRP A 92 -1.95 12.23 6.29
C TRP A 92 -2.89 11.03 6.40
N THR A 93 -3.99 11.22 7.13
CA THR A 93 -5.07 10.23 7.29
C THR A 93 -4.63 8.81 7.69
N ALA A 94 -3.42 8.66 8.23
CA ALA A 94 -2.83 7.39 8.60
C ALA A 94 -2.45 7.38 10.07
N MET A 95 -2.37 6.18 10.65
CA MET A 95 -2.11 6.00 12.08
C MET A 95 -0.83 6.71 12.53
N TYR A 96 0.32 6.44 11.89
CA TYR A 96 1.60 7.01 12.34
C TYR A 96 1.80 8.48 12.00
N ALA A 97 0.87 9.10 11.26
CA ALA A 97 0.83 10.55 11.08
C ALA A 97 0.29 11.28 12.34
N TYR A 98 -0.56 10.61 13.13
CA TYR A 98 -1.23 11.20 14.30
C TYR A 98 -0.87 10.54 15.63
N PHE A 99 -0.35 9.32 15.60
CA PHE A 99 -0.02 8.52 16.78
C PHE A 99 1.41 7.99 16.71
N ASP A 100 2.02 7.77 17.87
CA ASP A 100 3.38 7.22 18.01
C ASP A 100 3.41 5.71 18.22
N SER A 101 2.25 5.06 18.40
CA SER A 101 2.16 3.63 18.68
C SER A 101 0.78 3.06 18.32
N VAL A 102 0.69 1.73 18.16
CA VAL A 102 -0.60 1.04 17.95
C VAL A 102 -1.52 1.23 19.16
N PRO A 103 -1.06 1.04 20.43
CA PRO A 103 -1.91 1.27 21.59
C PRO A 103 -2.39 2.72 21.75
N ALA A 104 -1.65 3.72 21.23
CA ALA A 104 -2.11 5.10 21.27
C ALA A 104 -3.33 5.34 20.35
N CYS A 105 -3.48 4.57 19.28
CA CYS A 105 -4.60 4.66 18.33
C CYS A 105 -5.74 3.68 18.67
N TYR A 106 -5.39 2.45 19.02
CA TYR A 106 -6.33 1.33 19.22
C TYR A 106 -6.57 0.95 20.68
N GLY A 107 -5.93 1.63 21.63
CA GLY A 107 -6.09 1.34 23.05
C GLY A 107 -5.73 -0.11 23.38
N SER A 108 -6.70 -0.85 23.91
CA SER A 108 -6.57 -2.28 24.23
C SER A 108 -6.96 -3.21 23.08
N ALA A 109 -7.62 -2.69 22.04
CA ALA A 109 -7.99 -3.47 20.86
C ALA A 109 -6.74 -3.88 20.07
N LYS A 110 -6.74 -5.12 19.58
CA LYS A 110 -5.66 -5.63 18.73
C LYS A 110 -5.92 -5.24 17.27
N ILE A 111 -4.85 -5.10 16.50
CA ILE A 111 -4.93 -5.06 15.03
C ILE A 111 -4.59 -6.44 14.48
N ASP A 112 -5.29 -6.86 13.42
CA ASP A 112 -5.11 -8.16 12.79
C ASP A 112 -4.03 -8.15 11.70
N PHE A 113 -3.80 -6.97 11.11
CA PHE A 113 -2.81 -6.71 10.08
C PHE A 113 -2.48 -5.21 10.06
N LEU A 114 -1.48 -4.83 9.27
CA LEU A 114 -1.18 -3.44 8.94
C LEU A 114 -1.01 -3.29 7.43
N GLU A 115 -1.65 -2.29 6.83
CA GLU A 115 -1.37 -1.93 5.44
C GLU A 115 -0.23 -0.90 5.39
N LEU A 116 0.85 -1.21 4.66
CA LEU A 116 2.03 -0.35 4.56
C LEU A 116 1.71 0.97 3.84
N GLY A 117 1.04 0.85 2.69
CA GLY A 117 0.72 1.95 1.79
C GLY A 117 1.91 2.43 0.95
N LEU A 118 1.61 3.29 -0.03
CA LEU A 118 2.52 3.71 -1.11
C LEU A 118 3.82 4.43 -0.67
N SER A 119 3.96 4.73 0.62
CA SER A 119 5.08 5.50 1.18
C SER A 119 6.09 4.66 1.96
N ALA A 120 5.84 3.35 2.10
CA ALA A 120 6.64 2.47 2.95
C ALA A 120 6.74 1.06 2.35
N ASP A 121 7.88 0.41 2.59
CA ASP A 121 8.05 -1.02 2.40
C ASP A 121 8.13 -1.73 3.76
N SER A 122 8.24 -3.07 3.74
CA SER A 122 8.28 -3.86 4.97
C SER A 122 9.41 -3.47 5.92
N SER A 123 10.50 -2.86 5.41
CA SER A 123 11.64 -2.46 6.25
C SER A 123 11.28 -1.31 7.20
N TYR A 124 10.31 -0.46 6.86
CA TYR A 124 9.91 0.69 7.68
C TYR A 124 9.14 0.26 8.93
N GLY A 125 8.39 -0.84 8.86
CA GLY A 125 7.71 -1.44 10.00
C GLY A 125 8.51 -2.55 10.69
N ALA A 126 9.63 -3.00 10.13
CA ALA A 126 10.34 -4.19 10.61
C ALA A 126 10.92 -4.03 12.02
N ALA A 127 11.30 -2.81 12.39
CA ALA A 127 11.92 -2.48 13.68
C ALA A 127 10.95 -1.80 14.68
N ILE A 128 9.65 -1.74 14.39
CA ILE A 128 8.65 -1.15 15.29
C ILE A 128 8.09 -2.26 16.18
N PRO A 129 8.30 -2.21 17.52
CA PRO A 129 7.94 -3.32 18.42
C PRO A 129 6.48 -3.74 18.35
N ASP A 130 5.56 -2.77 18.25
CA ASP A 130 4.11 -3.01 18.16
C ASP A 130 3.70 -3.85 16.95
N LEU A 131 4.56 -3.92 15.92
CA LEU A 131 4.25 -4.56 14.66
C LEU A 131 4.87 -5.95 14.53
N TYR A 132 5.67 -6.41 15.49
CA TYR A 132 6.47 -7.62 15.35
C TYR A 132 5.65 -8.88 15.02
N ASP A 133 4.47 -9.00 15.61
CA ASP A 133 3.58 -10.13 15.40
C ASP A 133 2.37 -9.77 14.51
N VAL A 134 2.44 -8.63 13.81
CA VAL A 134 1.40 -8.12 12.92
C VAL A 134 1.77 -8.40 11.46
N PRO A 135 0.93 -9.11 10.68
CA PRO A 135 1.10 -9.30 9.24
C PRO A 135 1.05 -7.97 8.47
N PHE A 136 1.92 -7.82 7.48
CA PHE A 136 1.91 -6.65 6.58
C PHE A 136 1.18 -6.96 5.28
N LEU A 137 0.31 -6.02 4.89
CA LEU A 137 -0.35 -5.99 3.60
C LEU A 137 0.13 -4.80 2.78
N THR A 138 0.15 -4.98 1.47
CA THR A 138 0.49 -3.98 0.45
C THR A 138 -0.62 -3.96 -0.57
N ASN A 139 -1.42 -2.89 -0.58
CA ASN A 139 -2.60 -2.78 -1.42
C ASN A 139 -2.59 -1.45 -2.17
N SER A 140 -3.15 -1.47 -3.37
CA SER A 140 -3.01 -0.35 -4.31
C SER A 140 -3.72 0.95 -3.94
N ASP A 141 -4.72 0.95 -3.07
CA ASP A 141 -5.65 2.08 -2.87
C ASP A 141 -6.14 2.66 -4.23
N ALA A 142 -6.68 1.77 -5.07
CA ALA A 142 -6.99 2.07 -6.46
C ALA A 142 -8.24 2.95 -6.59
N HIS A 143 -8.06 4.13 -7.18
CA HIS A 143 -9.14 5.05 -7.54
C HIS A 143 -9.45 5.04 -9.05
N SER A 144 -8.90 4.08 -9.78
CA SER A 144 -9.18 3.85 -11.19
C SER A 144 -8.96 2.37 -11.52
N PRO A 145 -9.71 1.79 -12.46
CA PRO A 145 -9.68 0.34 -12.74
C PRO A 145 -8.49 -0.08 -13.61
N TYR A 146 -7.67 0.86 -14.07
CA TYR A 146 -6.56 0.58 -14.98
C TYR A 146 -5.43 -0.18 -14.25
N PRO A 147 -4.75 -1.15 -14.90
CA PRO A 147 -3.66 -1.92 -14.27
C PRO A 147 -2.48 -1.08 -13.76
N ASP A 148 -2.27 0.13 -14.27
CA ASP A 148 -1.28 1.07 -13.74
C ASP A 148 -1.72 1.75 -12.42
N LYS A 149 -2.90 1.39 -11.91
CA LYS A 149 -3.48 1.82 -10.63
C LYS A 149 -3.92 0.61 -9.81
N LEU A 150 -4.80 -0.22 -10.35
CA LEU A 150 -5.27 -1.45 -9.73
C LEU A 150 -4.14 -2.47 -9.66
N GLY A 151 -3.82 -2.94 -8.45
CA GLY A 151 -2.74 -3.91 -8.26
C GLY A 151 -1.33 -3.32 -8.43
N ARG A 152 -1.17 -1.99 -8.37
CA ARG A 152 0.17 -1.36 -8.30
C ARG A 152 0.94 -1.71 -7.02
N GLU A 153 0.20 -2.11 -5.98
CA GLU A 153 0.71 -2.82 -4.81
C GLU A 153 -0.23 -4.01 -4.54
N PHE A 154 0.33 -5.16 -4.20
CA PHE A 154 -0.40 -6.41 -3.99
C PHE A 154 0.38 -7.37 -3.09
N ASN A 155 -0.26 -8.49 -2.73
CA ASN A 155 0.29 -9.52 -1.87
C ASN A 155 0.27 -10.86 -2.62
N ARG A 156 1.30 -11.70 -2.43
CA ARG A 156 1.23 -13.13 -2.73
C ARG A 156 0.93 -13.87 -1.43
N ILE A 157 -0.26 -14.48 -1.36
CA ILE A 157 -0.79 -15.11 -0.15
C ILE A 157 -0.96 -16.60 -0.40
N ARG A 158 -0.47 -17.43 0.52
CA ARG A 158 -0.74 -18.87 0.49
C ARG A 158 -2.11 -19.14 1.10
N VAL A 159 -3.06 -19.58 0.28
CA VAL A 159 -4.44 -19.86 0.70
C VAL A 159 -4.74 -21.36 0.61
N ALA A 160 -5.53 -21.87 1.56
CA ALA A 160 -5.96 -23.26 1.57
C ALA A 160 -7.03 -23.56 0.50
N GLY A 161 -7.81 -22.54 0.15
CA GLY A 161 -8.87 -22.60 -0.84
C GLY A 161 -9.14 -21.23 -1.47
N LYS A 162 -9.95 -21.23 -2.53
CA LYS A 162 -10.31 -20.02 -3.28
C LYS A 162 -11.62 -19.42 -2.76
N THR A 163 -11.68 -19.11 -1.47
CA THR A 163 -12.84 -18.45 -0.86
C THR A 163 -12.42 -17.25 -0.03
N ALA A 164 -13.33 -16.30 0.19
CA ALA A 164 -13.04 -15.13 1.03
C ALA A 164 -12.63 -15.56 2.46
N LYS A 165 -13.26 -16.60 3.01
CA LYS A 165 -12.93 -17.15 4.33
C LYS A 165 -11.52 -17.71 4.38
N ASP A 166 -11.07 -18.41 3.34
CA ASP A 166 -9.70 -18.93 3.26
C ASP A 166 -8.66 -17.80 3.17
N VAL A 167 -8.96 -16.73 2.42
CA VAL A 167 -8.08 -15.55 2.35
C VAL A 167 -7.98 -14.85 3.70
N ILE A 168 -9.11 -14.63 4.38
CA ILE A 168 -9.15 -14.05 5.74
C ILE A 168 -8.37 -14.90 6.73
N ALA A 169 -8.54 -16.23 6.70
CA ALA A 169 -7.81 -17.15 7.55
C ALA A 169 -6.29 -17.10 7.28
N ALA A 170 -5.88 -17.03 6.01
CA ALA A 170 -4.48 -16.91 5.62
C ALA A 170 -3.85 -15.59 6.10
N ILE A 171 -4.56 -14.46 5.98
CA ILE A 171 -4.09 -13.15 6.49
C ILE A 171 -3.94 -13.20 8.01
N ARG A 172 -4.96 -13.69 8.74
CA ARG A 172 -4.91 -13.83 10.20
C ARG A 172 -3.75 -14.72 10.66
N ALA A 173 -3.43 -15.77 9.90
CA ALA A 173 -2.31 -16.67 10.17
C ALA A 173 -0.94 -16.11 9.71
N GLY A 174 -0.90 -14.92 9.09
CA GLY A 174 0.32 -14.33 8.56
C GLY A 174 0.93 -15.10 7.38
N SER A 175 0.11 -15.83 6.61
CA SER A 175 0.54 -16.65 5.46
C SER A 175 0.84 -15.81 4.20
N ILE A 176 1.50 -14.68 4.39
CA ILE A 176 1.96 -13.76 3.35
C ILE A 176 3.33 -14.24 2.88
N GLU A 177 3.44 -14.68 1.63
CA GLU A 177 4.70 -15.17 1.06
C GLU A 177 5.58 -14.02 0.56
N MET A 178 4.95 -12.93 0.11
CA MET A 178 5.62 -11.76 -0.43
C MET A 178 4.64 -10.59 -0.48
N ASN A 179 5.17 -9.40 -0.18
CA ASN A 179 4.54 -8.13 -0.47
C ASN A 179 5.16 -7.53 -1.75
N ALA A 180 4.39 -6.82 -2.56
CA ALA A 180 4.90 -6.15 -3.75
C ALA A 180 4.31 -4.75 -3.85
N GLY A 181 5.15 -3.76 -4.14
CA GLY A 181 4.73 -2.37 -4.31
C GLY A 181 5.89 -1.47 -4.72
N PHE A 182 5.73 -0.15 -4.59
CA PHE A 182 6.72 0.80 -5.11
C PHE A 182 8.03 0.82 -4.31
N PHE A 183 9.05 1.49 -4.84
CA PHE A 183 10.16 1.97 -4.02
C PHE A 183 9.64 3.10 -3.13
N PRO A 184 9.73 2.97 -1.79
CA PRO A 184 9.31 4.05 -0.89
C PRO A 184 10.03 5.36 -1.20
N GLU A 185 11.27 5.30 -1.67
CA GLU A 185 12.10 6.42 -2.08
C GLU A 185 11.46 7.29 -3.17
N GLU A 186 10.60 6.74 -4.03
CA GLU A 186 9.89 7.54 -5.02
C GLU A 186 8.82 8.44 -4.39
N GLY A 187 8.38 8.16 -3.16
CA GLY A 187 7.36 8.93 -2.46
C GLY A 187 7.70 10.42 -2.28
N LYS A 188 6.70 11.29 -2.47
CA LYS A 188 6.83 12.77 -2.34
C LYS A 188 7.44 13.25 -1.02
N TYR A 189 7.27 12.47 0.03
CA TYR A 189 7.65 12.81 1.40
C TYR A 189 8.52 11.71 2.03
N ASN A 190 9.27 10.96 1.22
CA ASN A 190 10.11 9.88 1.74
C ASN A 190 11.25 10.41 2.62
N ARG A 191 12.09 11.30 2.08
CA ARG A 191 13.21 11.93 2.80
C ARG A 191 12.79 13.24 3.44
N THR A 192 13.39 13.55 4.60
CA THR A 192 13.28 14.86 5.22
C THR A 192 13.89 15.92 4.30
N ALA A 193 13.09 16.92 3.91
CA ALA A 193 13.52 17.92 2.96
C ALA A 193 12.76 19.25 3.09
N CYS A 194 13.36 20.32 2.58
CA CYS A 194 12.70 21.61 2.43
C CYS A 194 11.51 21.50 1.46
N THR A 195 10.40 22.13 1.80
CA THR A 195 9.18 22.14 0.96
C THR A 195 9.23 23.07 -0.24
N ARG A 196 10.29 23.88 -0.35
CA ARG A 196 10.46 24.88 -1.42
C ARG A 196 11.62 24.57 -2.35
N CYS A 197 12.84 24.45 -1.81
CA CYS A 197 14.01 24.12 -2.61
C CYS A 197 14.29 22.61 -2.73
N TYR A 198 13.58 21.77 -1.98
CA TYR A 198 13.72 20.30 -1.97
C TYR A 198 15.09 19.77 -1.53
N SER A 199 15.97 20.63 -1.00
CA SER A 199 17.20 20.18 -0.34
C SER A 199 16.86 19.18 0.75
N GLN A 200 17.53 18.03 0.71
CA GLN A 200 17.36 16.96 1.70
C GLN A 200 18.23 17.25 2.93
N TYR A 201 17.73 16.85 4.09
CA TYR A 201 18.40 17.01 5.37
C TYR A 201 18.38 15.67 6.12
N SER A 202 19.42 15.43 6.91
CA SER A 202 19.32 14.44 7.98
C SER A 202 18.27 14.90 9.00
N PHE A 203 17.72 13.97 9.77
CA PHE A 203 16.82 14.32 10.86
C PHE A 203 17.50 15.27 11.86
N GLU A 204 18.75 14.99 12.20
CA GLU A 204 19.56 15.77 13.15
C GLU A 204 19.80 17.20 12.67
N ASP A 205 20.11 17.39 11.38
CA ASP A 205 20.28 18.73 10.81
C ASP A 205 18.96 19.49 10.71
N ALA A 206 17.86 18.81 10.36
CA ALA A 206 16.54 19.43 10.35
C ALA A 206 16.13 19.94 11.74
N VAL A 207 16.42 19.18 12.80
CA VAL A 207 16.21 19.60 14.20
C VAL A 207 17.13 20.75 14.58
N ARG A 208 18.43 20.69 14.24
CA ARG A 208 19.40 21.77 14.50
C ARG A 208 18.96 23.09 13.88
N HIS A 209 18.38 23.04 12.69
CA HIS A 209 17.84 24.20 11.99
C HIS A 209 16.38 24.53 12.34
N GLN A 210 15.84 23.95 13.41
CA GLN A 210 14.47 24.22 13.90
C GLN A 210 13.41 24.06 12.79
N TRP A 211 13.59 23.08 11.92
CA TRP A 211 12.72 22.80 10.77
C TRP A 211 12.57 23.99 9.79
N ARG A 212 13.61 24.83 9.70
CA ARG A 212 13.72 25.95 8.76
C ARG A 212 14.95 25.77 7.88
N CYS A 213 14.77 25.81 6.57
CA CYS A 213 15.85 25.59 5.61
C CYS A 213 16.87 26.75 5.69
N PRO A 214 18.16 26.48 5.97
CA PRO A 214 19.17 27.54 6.03
C PRO A 214 19.45 28.20 4.67
N ALA A 215 19.16 27.51 3.56
CA ALA A 215 19.41 28.05 2.22
C ALA A 215 18.35 29.08 1.79
N ASP A 216 17.12 28.94 2.28
CA ASP A 216 15.99 29.66 1.69
C ASP A 216 14.89 30.07 2.71
N GLY A 217 14.97 29.61 3.96
CA GLY A 217 14.00 29.90 5.02
C GLY A 217 12.69 29.11 4.93
N GLY A 218 12.54 28.22 3.95
CA GLY A 218 11.37 27.36 3.79
C GLY A 218 11.21 26.35 4.93
N ILE A 219 10.02 25.75 5.04
CA ILE A 219 9.73 24.73 6.06
C ILE A 219 10.39 23.42 5.63
N ILE A 220 11.20 22.82 6.51
CA ILE A 220 11.66 21.44 6.37
C ILE A 220 10.55 20.53 6.89
N LYS A 221 10.11 19.56 6.07
CA LYS A 221 9.15 18.54 6.49
C LYS A 221 9.88 17.23 6.78
N LYS A 222 9.54 16.60 7.91
CA LYS A 222 9.99 15.26 8.28
C LYS A 222 9.57 14.25 7.21
N GLY A 223 10.51 13.42 6.79
CA GLY A 223 10.27 12.33 5.85
C GLY A 223 9.68 11.09 6.52
N VAL A 224 8.95 10.28 5.75
CA VAL A 224 8.39 9.00 6.21
C VAL A 224 9.50 8.05 6.69
N ALA A 225 10.66 8.06 6.05
CA ALA A 225 11.80 7.23 6.46
C ALA A 225 12.28 7.57 7.89
N ASP A 226 12.44 8.86 8.18
CA ASP A 226 12.87 9.33 9.51
C ASP A 226 11.77 9.12 10.55
N ARG A 227 10.50 9.24 10.16
CA ARG A 227 9.37 8.91 11.03
C ARG A 227 9.35 7.43 11.40
N ALA A 228 9.51 6.53 10.44
CA ALA A 228 9.59 5.08 10.70
C ALA A 228 10.77 4.74 11.63
N LYS A 229 11.94 5.37 11.42
CA LYS A 229 13.11 5.21 12.27
C LYS A 229 12.86 5.71 13.71
N GLU A 230 12.21 6.86 13.87
CA GLU A 230 11.83 7.40 15.19
C GLU A 230 10.94 6.41 15.97
N LEU A 231 9.95 5.81 15.30
CA LEU A 231 9.01 4.84 15.87
C LEU A 231 9.67 3.50 16.26
N SER A 232 10.84 3.18 15.70
CA SER A 232 11.57 1.97 16.10
C SER A 232 12.13 2.04 17.52
N HIS A 233 12.32 3.26 18.06
CA HIS A 233 13.01 3.50 19.33
C HIS A 233 14.37 2.81 19.44
N GLY A 234 15.06 2.60 18.31
CA GLY A 234 16.35 1.90 18.26
C GLY A 234 16.25 0.38 18.42
N SER A 235 15.06 -0.19 18.32
CA SER A 235 14.83 -1.64 18.36
C SER A 235 15.35 -2.32 17.09
N GLU A 236 15.60 -3.63 17.19
CA GLU A 236 16.10 -4.42 16.08
C GLU A 236 15.00 -4.82 15.09
N ALA A 237 15.33 -4.79 13.79
CA ALA A 237 14.41 -5.25 12.77
C ALA A 237 14.17 -6.78 12.88
N ARG A 238 12.90 -7.20 12.89
CA ARG A 238 12.55 -8.62 12.75
C ARG A 238 12.41 -9.03 11.28
N PRO A 239 12.70 -10.29 10.94
CA PRO A 239 12.45 -10.81 9.60
C PRO A 239 10.99 -10.63 9.18
N ARG A 240 10.79 -10.24 7.92
CA ARG A 240 9.48 -10.09 7.27
C ARG A 240 9.46 -10.90 5.97
N PRO A 241 8.28 -11.25 5.44
CA PRO A 241 8.16 -11.68 4.06
C PRO A 241 8.86 -10.69 3.12
N PRO A 242 9.49 -11.16 2.03
CA PRO A 242 10.16 -10.30 1.08
C PRO A 242 9.20 -9.24 0.53
N TYR A 243 9.70 -8.01 0.42
CA TYR A 243 9.02 -6.93 -0.29
C TYR A 243 9.68 -6.76 -1.66
N LEU A 244 8.98 -7.14 -2.73
CA LEU A 244 9.45 -6.95 -4.09
C LEU A 244 9.06 -5.55 -4.58
N ARG A 245 10.07 -4.73 -4.88
CA ARG A 245 9.81 -3.42 -5.48
C ARG A 245 9.45 -3.59 -6.95
N VAL A 246 8.23 -3.21 -7.29
CA VAL A 246 7.65 -3.31 -8.62
C VAL A 246 7.13 -1.96 -9.06
N ILE A 247 7.11 -1.78 -10.38
CA ILE A 247 6.52 -0.62 -11.04
C ILE A 247 5.60 -1.19 -12.13
N PRO A 248 4.40 -0.63 -12.34
CA PRO A 248 3.50 -1.14 -13.37
C PRO A 248 4.18 -1.26 -14.73
N LEU A 249 3.91 -2.36 -15.43
CA LEU A 249 4.53 -2.69 -16.71
C LEU A 249 4.32 -1.59 -17.75
N ALA A 250 3.14 -0.96 -17.75
CA ALA A 250 2.85 0.18 -18.62
C ALA A 250 3.79 1.38 -18.39
N GLN A 251 4.21 1.63 -17.14
CA GLN A 251 5.15 2.69 -16.79
C GLN A 251 6.60 2.31 -17.13
N ILE A 252 6.96 1.03 -17.00
CA ILE A 252 8.25 0.51 -17.49
C ILE A 252 8.34 0.72 -19.00
N ILE A 253 7.32 0.29 -19.75
CA ILE A 253 7.24 0.46 -21.20
C ILE A 253 7.32 1.94 -21.59
N GLN A 254 6.56 2.81 -20.91
CA GLN A 254 6.63 4.25 -21.15
C GLN A 254 8.06 4.77 -21.05
N THR A 255 8.75 4.43 -19.96
CA THR A 255 10.12 4.91 -19.69
C THR A 255 11.08 4.40 -20.76
N MET A 256 11.01 3.11 -21.10
CA MET A 256 11.91 2.48 -22.07
C MET A 256 11.71 2.94 -23.51
N GLU A 257 10.48 3.33 -23.84
CA GLU A 257 10.13 3.86 -25.15
C GLU A 257 10.27 5.38 -25.25
N GLY A 258 10.67 6.06 -24.16
CA GLY A 258 10.76 7.52 -24.12
C GLY A 258 9.41 8.19 -24.40
N ALA A 259 8.31 7.53 -24.06
CA ALA A 259 6.97 7.99 -24.38
C ALA A 259 6.48 9.03 -23.38
N SER A 260 5.68 9.99 -23.86
CA SER A 260 5.07 11.02 -23.01
C SER A 260 4.06 10.47 -22.00
N SER A 261 3.52 9.26 -22.23
CA SER A 261 2.49 8.65 -21.40
C SER A 261 2.47 7.12 -21.59
N PRO A 262 2.08 6.32 -20.57
CA PRO A 262 1.81 4.90 -20.76
C PRO A 262 0.62 4.66 -21.70
N ASN A 263 -0.22 5.68 -21.94
CA ASN A 263 -1.41 5.58 -22.77
C ASN A 263 -1.20 5.83 -24.26
N THR A 264 0.03 6.11 -24.71
CA THR A 264 0.30 6.26 -26.13
C THR A 264 0.00 4.97 -26.89
N LYS A 265 -0.38 5.07 -28.16
CA LYS A 265 -0.69 3.90 -29.02
C LYS A 265 0.45 2.88 -28.99
N LYS A 266 1.69 3.35 -29.06
CA LYS A 266 2.90 2.52 -29.02
C LYS A 266 3.01 1.73 -27.70
N CYS A 267 2.88 2.40 -26.56
CA CYS A 267 2.94 1.73 -25.25
C CYS A 267 1.81 0.70 -25.09
N LYS A 268 0.59 1.05 -25.48
CA LYS A 268 -0.56 0.14 -25.41
C LYS A 268 -0.37 -1.10 -26.28
N THR A 269 0.18 -0.96 -27.49
CA THR A 269 0.48 -2.11 -28.36
C THR A 269 1.54 -3.02 -27.74
N ILE A 270 2.60 -2.47 -27.15
CA ILE A 270 3.64 -3.28 -26.47
C ILE A 270 3.05 -3.97 -25.24
N TYR A 271 2.26 -3.26 -24.44
CA TYR A 271 1.59 -3.83 -23.27
C TYR A 271 0.66 -4.98 -23.67
N ALA A 272 -0.21 -4.77 -24.66
CA ALA A 272 -1.10 -5.81 -25.18
C ALA A 272 -0.32 -7.05 -25.64
N LYS A 273 0.80 -6.87 -26.33
CA LYS A 273 1.67 -7.99 -26.74
C LYS A 273 2.19 -8.80 -25.54
N PHE A 274 2.57 -8.15 -24.44
CA PHE A 274 2.97 -8.84 -23.21
C PHE A 274 1.82 -9.63 -22.59
N ILE A 275 0.63 -9.03 -22.50
CA ILE A 275 -0.56 -9.69 -21.93
C ILE A 275 -1.03 -10.85 -22.82
N GLU A 276 -1.04 -10.69 -24.14
CA GLU A 276 -1.37 -11.77 -25.08
C GLU A 276 -0.38 -12.95 -25.01
N THR A 277 0.89 -12.69 -24.68
CA THR A 277 1.94 -13.72 -24.61
C THR A 277 1.98 -14.42 -23.24
N PHE A 278 1.79 -13.68 -22.15
CA PHE A 278 2.05 -14.14 -20.77
C PHE A 278 0.83 -14.09 -19.85
N ASP A 279 -0.35 -13.84 -20.41
CA ASP A 279 -1.66 -13.77 -19.75
C ASP A 279 -1.87 -12.57 -18.81
N ASN A 280 -0.93 -12.28 -17.89
CA ASN A 280 -1.08 -11.18 -16.95
C ASN A 280 0.22 -10.45 -16.62
N GLU A 281 0.06 -9.20 -16.17
CA GLU A 281 1.17 -8.29 -15.86
C GLU A 281 2.03 -8.78 -14.69
N ILE A 282 1.42 -9.31 -13.64
CA ILE A 282 2.11 -9.79 -12.43
C ILE A 282 3.09 -10.90 -12.79
N ALA A 283 2.69 -11.85 -13.66
CA ALA A 283 3.56 -12.89 -14.16
C ALA A 283 4.78 -12.30 -14.89
N VAL A 284 4.59 -11.31 -15.76
CA VAL A 284 5.69 -10.61 -16.45
C VAL A 284 6.64 -9.92 -15.46
N LEU A 285 6.10 -9.28 -14.42
CA LEU A 285 6.90 -8.55 -13.44
C LEU A 285 7.68 -9.45 -12.48
N ILE A 286 7.18 -10.67 -12.19
CA ILE A 286 7.73 -11.51 -11.12
C ILE A 286 8.26 -12.85 -11.61
N ASP A 287 7.45 -13.60 -12.37
CA ASP A 287 7.66 -15.04 -12.54
C ASP A 287 8.28 -15.40 -13.89
N VAL A 288 7.91 -14.70 -14.98
CA VAL A 288 8.36 -15.01 -16.34
C VAL A 288 9.90 -14.87 -16.44
N PRO A 289 10.63 -15.85 -17.01
CA PRO A 289 12.08 -15.77 -17.18
C PRO A 289 12.53 -14.62 -18.10
N PHE A 290 13.68 -14.02 -17.79
CA PHE A 290 14.24 -12.89 -18.53
C PHE A 290 14.34 -13.12 -20.05
N ALA A 291 14.77 -14.32 -20.47
CA ALA A 291 14.94 -14.65 -21.88
C ALA A 291 13.63 -14.56 -22.68
N GLU A 292 12.51 -14.94 -22.06
CA GLU A 292 11.18 -14.90 -22.67
C GLU A 292 10.67 -13.45 -22.79
N ILE A 293 10.85 -12.64 -21.74
CA ILE A 293 10.53 -11.20 -21.78
C ILE A 293 11.36 -10.52 -22.87
N ARG A 294 12.65 -10.87 -22.98
CA ARG A 294 13.58 -10.30 -23.96
C ARG A 294 13.19 -10.63 -25.40
N ALA A 295 12.63 -11.81 -25.64
CA ALA A 295 12.09 -12.19 -26.95
C ALA A 295 10.90 -11.32 -27.38
N VAL A 296 10.11 -10.81 -26.42
CA VAL A 296 9.00 -9.88 -26.70
C VAL A 296 9.50 -8.45 -26.90
N HIS A 297 10.33 -7.94 -25.97
CA HIS A 297 10.87 -6.59 -26.01
C HIS A 297 12.16 -6.41 -25.17
N PRO A 298 13.36 -6.31 -25.80
CA PRO A 298 14.64 -6.33 -25.08
C PRO A 298 14.80 -5.26 -23.99
N LYS A 299 14.48 -3.98 -24.28
CA LYS A 299 14.64 -2.89 -23.29
C LYS A 299 13.75 -3.06 -22.07
N VAL A 300 12.55 -3.63 -22.25
CA VAL A 300 11.61 -3.85 -21.14
C VAL A 300 12.10 -5.02 -20.29
N ALA A 301 12.65 -6.06 -20.92
CA ALA A 301 13.28 -7.16 -20.20
C ALA A 301 14.45 -6.71 -19.34
N ASP A 302 15.33 -5.86 -19.88
CA ASP A 302 16.47 -5.31 -19.14
C ASP A 302 15.98 -4.48 -17.93
N ALA A 303 14.94 -3.67 -18.11
CA ALA A 303 14.32 -2.88 -17.04
C ALA A 303 13.67 -3.76 -15.96
N VAL A 304 12.87 -4.76 -16.35
CA VAL A 304 12.26 -5.71 -15.41
C VAL A 304 13.33 -6.45 -14.63
N MET A 305 14.43 -6.84 -15.28
CA MET A 305 15.53 -7.52 -14.59
C MET A 305 16.26 -6.62 -13.60
N ALA A 306 16.49 -5.36 -13.97
CA ALA A 306 17.08 -4.40 -13.05
C ALA A 306 16.20 -4.14 -11.82
N LEU A 307 14.88 -4.11 -11.99
CA LEU A 307 13.92 -3.97 -10.90
C LEU A 307 13.92 -5.20 -9.98
N ARG A 308 13.82 -6.41 -10.55
CA ARG A 308 13.87 -7.67 -9.78
C ARG A 308 15.15 -7.82 -8.97
N ASN A 309 16.28 -7.39 -9.52
CA ASN A 309 17.59 -7.47 -8.87
C ASN A 309 17.91 -6.26 -7.98
N GLY A 310 17.05 -5.24 -7.93
CA GLY A 310 17.30 -4.01 -7.18
C GLY A 310 18.52 -3.22 -7.67
N THR A 311 18.91 -3.34 -8.94
CA THR A 311 20.10 -2.67 -9.51
C THR A 311 19.80 -1.31 -10.13
N VAL A 312 18.61 -0.75 -9.86
CA VAL A 312 18.23 0.61 -10.29
C VAL A 312 18.91 1.67 -9.41
N VAL A 313 19.14 2.85 -9.98
CA VAL A 313 19.61 4.02 -9.23
C VAL A 313 18.40 4.81 -8.77
N LEU A 314 18.23 4.95 -7.45
CA LEU A 314 17.12 5.72 -6.86
C LEU A 314 17.56 7.16 -6.59
N HIS A 315 16.71 8.11 -6.99
CA HIS A 315 16.82 9.51 -6.65
C HIS A 315 15.63 9.85 -5.73
N PRO A 316 15.82 9.78 -4.40
CA PRO A 316 14.69 9.81 -3.48
C PRO A 316 13.96 11.15 -3.50
N GLY A 317 12.64 11.08 -3.30
CA GLY A 317 11.76 12.22 -3.12
C GLY A 317 11.78 12.77 -1.70
N GLY A 318 11.18 13.95 -1.54
CA GLY A 318 11.14 14.66 -0.26
C GLY A 318 10.52 16.05 -0.41
N GLY A 319 9.98 16.58 0.69
CA GLY A 319 9.48 17.96 0.72
C GLY A 319 8.29 18.23 -0.21
N GLY A 320 7.61 17.19 -0.70
CA GLY A 320 6.49 17.29 -1.64
C GLY A 320 6.85 16.98 -3.09
N LYS A 321 8.13 16.75 -3.40
CA LYS A 321 8.59 16.35 -4.74
C LYS A 321 8.78 14.83 -4.81
N TYR A 322 8.17 14.19 -5.80
CA TYR A 322 8.38 12.77 -6.08
C TYR A 322 9.86 12.50 -6.37
N GLY A 323 10.32 11.34 -5.92
CA GLY A 323 11.58 10.78 -6.37
C GLY A 323 11.47 10.26 -7.80
N THR A 324 12.58 9.75 -8.30
CA THR A 324 12.66 9.10 -9.61
C THR A 324 13.66 7.96 -9.52
N PHE A 325 13.71 7.12 -10.54
CA PHE A 325 14.75 6.13 -10.70
C PHE A 325 15.35 6.21 -12.10
N SER A 326 16.56 5.70 -12.24
CA SER A 326 17.19 5.46 -13.54
C SER A 326 17.73 4.04 -13.60
N LEU A 327 17.72 3.46 -14.79
CA LEU A 327 18.44 2.21 -15.04
C LEU A 327 19.93 2.52 -15.19
N ARG A 328 20.78 1.61 -14.71
CA ARG A 328 22.22 1.68 -14.96
C ARG A 328 22.56 1.39 -16.41
#